data_AF-A0A7W0Y010-F1
#
_entry.id   AF-A0A7W0Y010-F1
#
_cell.length_a   1.000
_cell.length_b   1.000
_cell.length_c   1.000
_cell.angle_alpha   90.00
_cell.angle_beta   90.00
_cell.angle_gamma   90.00
#
_symmetry.space_group_name_H-M   'P 1'
#
loop_
_entity.id
_entity.type
_entity.pdbx_description
1 polymer ?
#
loop_
_entity_poly.entity_id
_entity_poly.type
_entity_poly.pdbx_seq_one_letter_code
_entity_poly.pdbx_strand_id
1 'polypeptide(L)'
;GVPAGAWHLWQRWGRLDWADIVAPGRQASLGTAFPATHARLLPTVASAFAVGDGVAVYRRPDGSFLQAGDQLVHGDHYRAYELLADDPEAFYYGDYARAMVSAVADGGAMSMADLEAYRVIESQPRSVSFHGFTVHARGDDLDDVLGTMARAAMTVNADPLTHPDAALALVAALRSTQRRAETTNLVAVDEQGNGCVITTSLGLGSGVWVPGYGVHLNSMLGEGELIREHRHPGVRMGSMMSPLLGLDDHDELILLAGAAGGSRIRQSLVQTVLRILTGSTPQEAIDAPRLAALPSLVRLEPGFSDEVIARLQQAGNEVLVAGSRDAYFGGVSAIGTLGGGADPRRSGVVIML
;
A
#
# COMPACT_ATOMS: atom_id res chain seq x y z
N GLY A 1 -6.16 -13.82 5.32
CA GLY A 1 -6.27 -13.39 3.92
C GLY A 1 -4.97 -13.56 3.17
N VAL A 2 -3.94 -12.79 3.54
CA VAL A 2 -2.63 -12.78 2.86
C VAL A 2 -2.02 -14.18 2.69
N PRO A 3 -1.99 -15.09 3.70
CA PRO A 3 -1.44 -16.43 3.51
C PRO A 3 -2.10 -17.22 2.37
N ALA A 4 -3.43 -17.18 2.27
CA ALA A 4 -4.16 -17.89 1.23
C ALA A 4 -3.96 -17.23 -0.14
N GLY A 5 -3.88 -15.90 -0.19
CA GLY A 5 -3.57 -15.17 -1.42
C GLY A 5 -2.18 -15.54 -1.95
N ALA A 6 -1.15 -15.50 -1.09
CA ALA A 6 0.21 -15.87 -1.47
C ALA A 6 0.30 -17.33 -1.93
N TRP A 7 -0.34 -18.24 -1.20
CA TRP A 7 -0.42 -19.65 -1.58
C TRP A 7 -1.12 -19.85 -2.93
N HIS A 8 -2.27 -19.21 -3.15
CA HIS A 8 -3.02 -19.29 -4.40
C HIS A 8 -2.21 -18.74 -5.60
N LEU A 9 -1.52 -17.61 -5.43
CA LEU A 9 -0.62 -17.07 -6.45
C LEU A 9 0.50 -18.07 -6.78
N TRP A 10 1.12 -18.67 -5.75
CA TRP A 10 2.18 -19.65 -5.94
C TRP A 10 1.69 -20.93 -6.61
N GLN A 11 0.53 -21.47 -6.23
CA GLN A 11 -0.04 -22.66 -6.86
C GLN A 11 -0.29 -22.47 -8.36
N ARG A 12 -0.58 -21.25 -8.79
CA ARG A 12 -0.94 -20.94 -10.17
C ARG A 12 0.26 -20.57 -11.04
N TRP A 13 1.22 -19.82 -10.49
CA TRP A 13 2.33 -19.26 -11.26
C TRP A 13 3.71 -19.50 -10.64
N GLY A 14 3.77 -20.05 -9.42
CA GLY A 14 5.02 -20.34 -8.72
C GLY A 14 5.86 -21.39 -9.44
N ARG A 15 7.17 -21.18 -9.41
CA ARG A 15 8.17 -22.09 -10.03
C ARG A 15 9.26 -22.55 -9.06
N LEU A 16 9.43 -21.83 -7.95
CA LEU A 16 10.36 -22.19 -6.89
C LEU A 16 9.63 -23.01 -5.83
N ASP A 17 10.36 -23.84 -5.09
CA ASP A 17 9.80 -24.60 -3.99
C ASP A 17 9.22 -23.66 -2.92
N TRP A 18 8.00 -23.96 -2.48
CA TRP A 18 7.26 -23.09 -1.56
C TRP A 18 8.03 -22.83 -0.25
N ALA A 19 8.69 -23.85 0.29
CA ALA A 19 9.51 -23.72 1.49
C ALA A 19 10.62 -22.68 1.32
N ASP A 20 11.26 -22.62 0.15
CA ASP A 20 12.31 -21.64 -0.16
C ASP A 20 11.75 -20.22 -0.29
N ILE A 21 10.51 -20.07 -0.79
CA ILE A 21 9.81 -18.79 -0.83
C ILE A 21 9.50 -18.27 0.59
N VAL A 22 9.15 -19.17 1.51
CA VAL A 22 8.76 -18.83 2.89
C VAL A 22 9.98 -18.60 3.80
N ALA A 23 11.10 -19.28 3.53
CA ALA A 23 12.29 -19.29 4.39
C ALA A 23 12.86 -17.89 4.75
N PRO A 24 12.97 -16.91 3.82
CA PRO A 24 13.44 -15.57 4.16
C PRO A 24 12.55 -14.86 5.19
N GLY A 25 11.23 -15.03 5.11
CA GLY A 25 10.28 -14.48 6.07
C GLY A 25 10.44 -15.10 7.45
N ARG A 26 10.65 -16.43 7.50
CA ARG A 26 11.00 -17.14 8.75
C ARG A 26 12.30 -16.61 9.35
N GLN A 27 13.33 -16.41 8.56
CA GLN A 27 14.60 -15.86 9.05
C GLN A 27 14.43 -14.45 9.62
N ALA A 28 13.71 -13.58 8.91
CA ALA A 28 13.44 -12.22 9.37
C ALA A 28 12.63 -12.18 10.68
N SER A 29 11.77 -13.18 10.92
CA SER A 29 10.98 -13.29 12.15
C SER A 29 11.83 -13.51 13.42
N LEU A 30 13.06 -14.01 13.27
CA LEU A 30 14.00 -14.22 14.37
C LEU A 30 14.72 -12.93 14.79
N GLY A 31 14.61 -11.86 14.00
CA GLY A 31 15.19 -10.56 14.27
C GLY A 31 15.61 -9.84 13.01
N THR A 32 15.18 -8.59 12.87
CA THR A 32 15.66 -7.69 11.81
C THR A 32 16.00 -6.33 12.40
N ALA A 33 16.96 -5.63 11.79
CA ALA A 33 17.28 -4.26 12.18
C ALA A 33 16.05 -3.35 11.97
N PHE A 34 15.70 -2.58 13.01
CA PHE A 34 14.55 -1.69 12.99
C PHE A 34 14.85 -0.49 12.09
N PRO A 35 14.05 -0.24 11.03
CA PRO A 35 14.35 0.82 10.08
C PRO A 35 14.30 2.21 10.71
N ALA A 36 15.20 3.10 10.29
CA ALA A 36 15.23 4.48 10.80
C ALA A 36 13.92 5.24 10.57
N THR A 37 13.23 4.99 9.45
CA THR A 37 11.92 5.57 9.16
C THR A 37 10.85 5.05 10.12
N HIS A 38 10.85 3.75 10.44
CA HIS A 38 9.93 3.19 11.43
C HIS A 38 10.20 3.74 12.83
N ALA A 39 11.47 3.90 13.23
CA ALA A 39 11.84 4.52 14.50
C ALA A 39 11.32 5.96 14.64
N ARG A 40 11.36 6.76 13.57
CA ARG A 40 10.78 8.12 13.57
C ARG A 40 9.26 8.12 13.67
N LEU A 41 8.59 7.16 13.03
CA LEU A 41 7.13 7.08 12.98
C LEU A 41 6.51 6.44 14.22
N LEU A 42 7.23 5.52 14.86
CA LEU A 42 6.72 4.70 15.97
C LEU A 42 6.05 5.54 17.08
N PRO A 43 6.62 6.67 17.56
CA PRO A 43 5.95 7.49 18.58
C PRO A 43 4.56 8.00 18.15
N THR A 44 4.35 8.25 16.86
CA THR A 44 3.08 8.76 16.32
C THR A 44 2.03 7.66 16.17
N VAL A 45 2.46 6.41 15.95
CA VAL A 45 1.55 5.26 15.74
C VAL A 45 1.51 4.30 16.93
N ALA A 46 2.25 4.59 18.00
CA ALA A 46 2.43 3.70 19.14
C ALA A 46 1.11 3.31 19.83
N SER A 47 0.08 4.14 19.76
CA SER A 47 -1.24 3.81 20.33
C SER A 47 -1.91 2.61 19.65
N ALA A 48 -1.58 2.33 18.38
CA ALA A 48 -2.09 1.17 17.64
C ALA A 48 -1.14 -0.04 17.70
N PHE A 49 0.17 0.22 17.75
CA PHE A 49 1.19 -0.83 17.63
C PHE A 49 1.79 -1.26 18.97
N ALA A 50 2.03 -0.34 19.90
CA ALA A 50 2.72 -0.60 21.16
C ALA A 50 1.74 -0.78 22.33
N VAL A 51 0.71 -1.59 22.10
CA VAL A 51 -0.33 -1.99 23.07
C VAL A 51 -0.37 -3.51 23.20
N GLY A 52 -0.74 -4.03 24.37
CA GLY A 52 -0.72 -5.47 24.65
C GLY A 52 0.67 -6.07 24.41
N ASP A 53 0.73 -7.18 23.66
CA ASP A 53 1.99 -7.84 23.28
C ASP A 53 2.92 -6.93 22.48
N GLY A 54 2.35 -5.94 21.76
CA GLY A 54 3.12 -4.96 21.00
C GLY A 54 4.01 -4.07 21.87
N VAL A 55 3.74 -3.94 23.18
CA VAL A 55 4.63 -3.26 24.13
C VAL A 55 6.00 -3.93 24.14
N ALA A 56 6.04 -5.26 24.22
CA ALA A 56 7.28 -6.02 24.23
C ALA A 56 7.97 -6.02 22.86
N VAL A 57 7.20 -5.92 21.77
CA VAL A 57 7.73 -5.87 20.40
C VAL A 57 8.40 -4.52 20.08
N TYR A 58 7.80 -3.41 20.53
CA TYR A 58 8.20 -2.06 20.09
C TYR A 58 8.87 -1.20 21.18
N ARG A 59 9.10 -1.74 22.38
CA ARG A 59 9.84 -1.06 23.44
C ARG A 59 11.13 -1.80 23.82
N ARG A 60 12.11 -1.00 24.21
CA ARG A 60 13.34 -1.40 24.84
C ARG A 60 13.10 -1.80 26.31
N PRO A 61 14.04 -2.52 26.95
CA PRO A 61 13.93 -2.89 28.36
C PRO A 61 13.79 -1.70 29.33
N ASP A 62 14.30 -0.52 28.96
CA ASP A 62 14.15 0.72 29.73
C ASP A 62 12.78 1.41 29.54
N GLY A 63 11.89 0.82 28.74
CA GLY A 63 10.56 1.31 28.45
C GLY A 63 10.49 2.34 27.31
N SER A 64 11.62 2.78 26.75
CA SER A 64 11.66 3.66 25.57
C SER A 64 11.30 2.88 24.29
N PHE A 65 10.88 3.58 23.23
CA PHE A 65 10.58 2.93 21.95
C PHE A 65 11.86 2.45 21.25
N LEU A 66 11.74 1.40 20.43
CA LEU A 66 12.82 0.98 19.54
C LEU A 66 13.32 2.15 18.68
N GLN A 67 14.64 2.23 18.52
CA GLN A 67 15.33 3.18 17.67
C GLN A 67 15.92 2.48 16.45
N ALA A 68 16.41 3.28 15.50
CA ALA A 68 17.05 2.78 14.29
C ALA A 68 18.18 1.80 14.62
N GLY A 69 18.17 0.63 13.98
CA GLY A 69 19.20 -0.40 14.15
C GLY A 69 18.99 -1.35 15.34
N ASP A 70 18.03 -1.07 16.25
CA ASP A 70 17.64 -2.05 17.27
C ASP A 70 17.08 -3.32 16.61
N GLN A 71 17.06 -4.44 17.34
CA GLN A 71 16.43 -5.67 16.86
C GLN A 71 14.91 -5.60 17.02
N LEU A 72 14.19 -5.66 15.91
CA LEU A 72 12.75 -5.92 15.88
C LEU A 72 12.52 -7.43 15.90
N VAL A 73 11.91 -7.93 16.97
CA VAL A 73 11.57 -9.34 17.14
C VAL A 73 10.09 -9.45 17.49
N HIS A 74 9.34 -10.22 16.71
CA HIS A 74 7.97 -10.59 17.02
C HIS A 74 8.00 -11.97 17.69
N GLY A 75 7.66 -12.05 18.97
CA GLY A 75 7.71 -13.30 19.74
C GLY A 75 6.92 -14.41 19.06
N ASP A 76 7.51 -15.60 18.93
CA ASP A 76 6.92 -16.79 18.29
C ASP A 76 6.52 -16.65 16.79
N HIS A 77 6.85 -15.54 16.13
CA HIS A 77 6.44 -15.30 14.74
C HIS A 77 6.99 -16.33 13.75
N TYR A 78 8.14 -16.93 14.05
CA TYR A 78 8.72 -18.02 13.26
C TYR A 78 7.77 -19.23 13.14
N ARG A 79 6.92 -19.50 14.14
CA ARG A 79 5.96 -20.61 14.11
C ARG A 79 4.87 -20.40 13.06
N ALA A 80 4.46 -19.16 12.82
CA ALA A 80 3.52 -18.85 11.75
C ALA A 80 4.16 -19.14 10.37
N TYR A 81 5.45 -18.85 10.21
CA TYR A 81 6.16 -19.19 8.98
C TYR A 81 6.43 -20.69 8.83
N GLU A 82 6.69 -21.42 9.92
CA GLU A 82 6.76 -22.89 9.89
C GLU A 82 5.42 -23.49 9.47
N LEU A 83 4.31 -23.02 10.06
CA LEU A 83 2.98 -23.39 9.62
C LEU A 83 2.74 -23.05 8.16
N LEU A 84 3.16 -21.86 7.71
CA LEU A 84 3.01 -21.44 6.33
C LEU A 84 3.80 -22.32 5.36
N ALA A 85 4.99 -22.78 5.74
CA ALA A 85 5.81 -23.66 4.90
C ALA A 85 5.20 -25.07 4.80
N ASP A 86 4.70 -25.60 5.91
CA ASP A 86 4.22 -26.99 6.03
C ASP A 86 2.77 -27.15 5.54
N ASP A 87 1.89 -26.23 5.96
CA ASP A 87 0.45 -26.26 5.69
C ASP A 87 -0.14 -24.83 5.62
N PRO A 88 -0.06 -24.17 4.44
CA PRO A 88 -0.60 -22.82 4.23
C PRO A 88 -2.10 -22.68 4.55
N GLU A 89 -2.86 -23.77 4.44
CA GLU A 89 -4.31 -23.76 4.65
C GLU A 89 -4.67 -23.80 6.14
N ALA A 90 -3.77 -24.29 7.01
CA ALA A 90 -3.95 -24.33 8.46
C ALA A 90 -4.07 -22.95 9.13
N PHE A 91 -3.85 -21.85 8.41
CA PHE A 91 -4.24 -20.52 8.89
C PHE A 91 -5.77 -20.35 9.05
N TYR A 92 -6.57 -21.23 8.43
CA TYR A 92 -8.03 -21.15 8.35
C TYR A 92 -8.74 -22.31 9.05
N TYR A 93 -8.00 -23.23 9.66
CA TYR A 93 -8.51 -24.31 10.52
C TYR A 93 -7.51 -24.64 11.63
N GLY A 94 -7.82 -25.63 12.48
CA GLY A 94 -6.84 -26.12 13.45
C GLY A 94 -6.46 -25.11 14.54
N ASP A 95 -5.24 -25.25 15.06
CA ASP A 95 -4.78 -24.52 16.26
C ASP A 95 -4.55 -23.03 16.00
N TYR A 96 -4.00 -22.65 14.85
CA TYR A 96 -3.82 -21.24 14.50
C TYR A 96 -5.16 -20.52 14.41
N ALA A 97 -6.13 -21.10 13.69
CA ALA A 97 -7.45 -20.52 13.55
C ALA A 97 -8.17 -20.39 14.91
N ARG A 98 -8.07 -21.41 15.77
CA ARG A 98 -8.59 -21.35 17.15
C ARG A 98 -7.93 -20.25 17.98
N ALA A 99 -6.61 -20.13 17.91
CA ALA A 99 -5.86 -19.09 18.61
C ALA A 99 -6.28 -17.70 18.12
N MET A 100 -6.47 -17.52 16.82
CA MET A 100 -6.91 -16.24 16.25
C MET A 100 -8.34 -15.88 16.68
N VAL A 101 -9.28 -16.83 16.67
CA VAL A 101 -10.64 -16.62 17.18
C VAL A 101 -10.62 -16.28 18.67
N SER A 102 -9.81 -16.98 19.46
CA SER A 102 -9.65 -16.69 20.89
C SER A 102 -9.07 -15.31 21.14
N ALA A 103 -8.15 -14.84 20.29
CA ALA A 103 -7.50 -13.54 20.45
C ALA A 103 -8.49 -12.37 20.36
N VAL A 104 -9.57 -12.53 19.59
CA VAL A 104 -10.59 -11.51 19.36
C VAL A 104 -11.90 -11.79 20.09
N ALA A 105 -11.96 -12.81 20.94
CA ALA A 105 -13.20 -13.23 21.59
C ALA A 105 -13.78 -12.16 22.53
N ASP A 106 -12.93 -11.29 23.10
CA ASP A 106 -13.37 -10.14 23.88
C ASP A 106 -13.80 -8.99 22.95
N GLY A 107 -15.12 -8.84 22.76
CA GLY A 107 -15.72 -7.79 21.95
C GLY A 107 -15.70 -8.02 20.43
N GLY A 108 -15.04 -9.07 19.93
CA GLY A 108 -15.09 -9.48 18.52
C GLY A 108 -16.16 -10.52 18.23
N ALA A 109 -16.47 -10.69 16.95
CA ALA A 109 -17.50 -11.61 16.45
C ALA A 109 -16.98 -12.65 15.45
N MET A 110 -15.67 -12.75 15.27
CA MET A 110 -15.06 -13.72 14.37
C MET A 110 -15.20 -15.14 14.93
N SER A 111 -15.62 -16.07 14.09
CA SER A 111 -15.82 -17.47 14.43
C SER A 111 -14.93 -18.39 13.58
N MET A 112 -14.86 -19.67 13.97
CA MET A 112 -14.22 -20.69 13.14
C MET A 112 -14.92 -20.82 11.78
N ALA A 113 -16.25 -20.69 11.73
CA ALA A 113 -17.00 -20.75 10.49
C ALA A 113 -16.62 -19.62 9.51
N ASP A 114 -16.28 -18.43 10.01
CA ASP A 114 -15.80 -17.33 9.16
C ASP A 114 -14.45 -17.65 8.51
N LEU A 115 -13.57 -18.33 9.24
CA LEU A 115 -12.26 -18.73 8.74
C LEU A 115 -12.38 -19.89 7.74
N GLU A 116 -13.17 -20.91 8.08
CA GLU A 116 -13.45 -22.05 7.22
C GLU A 116 -14.17 -21.66 5.93
N ALA A 117 -14.96 -20.58 5.94
CA ALA A 117 -15.64 -20.04 4.76
C ALA A 117 -14.75 -19.12 3.90
N TYR A 118 -13.56 -18.72 4.38
CA TYR A 118 -12.70 -17.79 3.65
C TYR A 118 -12.19 -18.40 2.33
N ARG A 119 -12.34 -17.68 1.23
CA ARG A 119 -11.78 -18.08 -0.09
C ARG A 119 -11.00 -16.94 -0.75
N VAL A 120 -10.05 -17.25 -1.63
CA VAL A 120 -9.48 -16.22 -2.53
C VAL A 120 -10.51 -15.89 -3.61
N ILE A 121 -10.59 -14.62 -4.01
CA ILE A 121 -11.46 -14.19 -5.11
C ILE A 121 -10.56 -13.76 -6.26
N GLU A 122 -10.71 -14.42 -7.41
CA GLU A 122 -10.15 -13.97 -8.68
C GLU A 122 -11.15 -13.00 -9.34
N SER A 123 -10.65 -11.87 -9.80
CA SER A 123 -11.45 -10.85 -10.48
C SER A 123 -10.73 -10.36 -11.72
N GLN A 124 -11.47 -10.05 -12.77
CA GLN A 124 -10.91 -9.39 -13.95
C GLN A 124 -10.67 -7.91 -13.66
N PRO A 125 -9.48 -7.38 -13.99
CA PRO A 125 -9.21 -5.95 -13.80
C PRO A 125 -10.07 -5.12 -14.75
N ARG A 126 -10.41 -3.91 -14.33
CA ARG A 126 -10.98 -2.89 -15.21
C ARG A 126 -9.86 -2.07 -15.84
N SER A 127 -10.17 -1.34 -16.91
CA SER A 127 -9.20 -0.50 -17.59
C SER A 127 -9.73 0.86 -18.01
N VAL A 128 -8.79 1.78 -18.26
CA VAL A 128 -9.03 3.09 -18.88
C VAL A 128 -7.93 3.39 -19.88
N SER A 129 -8.27 4.09 -20.96
CA SER A 129 -7.28 4.63 -21.89
C SER A 129 -6.64 5.90 -21.31
N PHE A 130 -5.32 6.02 -21.43
CA PHE A 130 -4.53 7.14 -20.93
C PHE A 130 -3.41 7.47 -21.92
N HIS A 131 -3.54 8.57 -22.66
CA HIS A 131 -2.54 9.04 -23.65
C HIS A 131 -1.97 7.96 -24.60
N GLY A 132 -2.82 7.08 -25.14
CA GLY A 132 -2.41 6.01 -26.07
C GLY A 132 -2.08 4.67 -25.40
N PHE A 133 -2.07 4.62 -24.07
CA PHE A 133 -1.87 3.41 -23.28
C PHE A 133 -3.18 2.92 -22.67
N THR A 134 -3.22 1.65 -22.28
CA THR A 134 -4.32 1.07 -21.51
C THR A 134 -3.85 0.77 -20.09
N VAL A 135 -4.47 1.41 -19.10
CA VAL A 135 -4.13 1.20 -17.68
C VAL A 135 -5.17 0.29 -17.06
N HIS A 136 -4.72 -0.82 -16.49
CA HIS A 136 -5.53 -1.80 -15.77
C HIS A 136 -5.33 -1.68 -14.26
N ALA A 137 -6.42 -1.78 -13.51
CA ALA A 137 -6.39 -1.90 -12.05
C ALA A 137 -7.61 -2.72 -11.58
N ARG A 138 -7.69 -2.98 -10.27
CA ARG A 138 -8.78 -3.77 -9.65
C ARG A 138 -10.18 -3.25 -10.04
N GLY A 139 -10.36 -1.93 -10.05
CA GLY A 139 -11.56 -1.25 -10.58
C GLY A 139 -12.78 -1.21 -9.66
N ASP A 140 -12.67 -1.76 -8.47
CA ASP A 140 -13.62 -1.69 -7.34
C ASP A 140 -12.93 -1.12 -6.09
N ASP A 141 -11.87 -0.32 -6.28
CA ASP A 141 -11.23 0.42 -5.19
C ASP A 141 -12.09 1.58 -4.71
N LEU A 142 -12.01 1.86 -3.41
CA LEU A 142 -12.84 2.86 -2.74
C LEU A 142 -12.54 4.29 -3.18
N ASP A 143 -11.41 4.51 -3.87
CA ASP A 143 -10.92 5.83 -4.23
C ASP A 143 -11.03 6.10 -5.74
N ASP A 144 -11.57 5.18 -6.55
CA ASP A 144 -11.77 5.36 -8.00
C ASP A 144 -10.48 5.81 -8.71
N VAL A 145 -9.39 5.04 -8.57
CA VAL A 145 -8.11 5.35 -9.23
C VAL A 145 -8.29 5.44 -10.74
N LEU A 146 -8.97 4.47 -11.35
CA LEU A 146 -9.20 4.43 -12.79
C LEU A 146 -10.03 5.60 -13.29
N GLY A 147 -11.15 5.95 -12.64
CA GLY A 147 -11.93 7.13 -13.03
C GLY A 147 -11.14 8.42 -12.84
N THR A 148 -10.26 8.49 -11.84
CA THR A 148 -9.34 9.63 -11.65
C THR A 148 -8.32 9.73 -12.78
N MET A 149 -7.75 8.61 -13.21
CA MET A 149 -6.86 8.58 -14.36
C MET A 149 -7.57 8.99 -15.65
N ALA A 150 -8.80 8.50 -15.88
CA ALA A 150 -9.60 8.92 -17.04
C ALA A 150 -9.83 10.43 -17.07
N ARG A 151 -10.19 11.05 -15.92
CA ARG A 151 -10.34 12.51 -15.82
C ARG A 151 -9.01 13.24 -16.05
N ALA A 152 -7.91 12.74 -15.48
CA ALA A 152 -6.59 13.34 -15.65
C ALA A 152 -6.13 13.28 -17.12
N ALA A 153 -6.32 12.15 -17.81
CA ALA A 153 -5.97 11.98 -19.23
C ALA A 153 -6.65 13.01 -20.15
N MET A 154 -7.86 13.45 -19.79
CA MET A 154 -8.64 14.42 -20.57
C MET A 154 -8.24 15.87 -20.31
N THR A 155 -7.63 16.17 -19.16
CA THR A 155 -7.56 17.55 -18.65
C THR A 155 -6.15 18.02 -18.31
N VAL A 156 -5.22 17.12 -17.97
CA VAL A 156 -3.85 17.44 -17.58
C VAL A 156 -2.95 17.29 -18.81
N ASN A 157 -2.70 18.41 -19.50
CA ASN A 157 -2.01 18.43 -20.81
C ASN A 157 -0.58 18.98 -20.77
N ALA A 158 -0.06 19.30 -19.59
CA ALA A 158 1.30 19.83 -19.38
C ALA A 158 1.80 19.48 -17.97
N ASP A 159 3.08 19.74 -17.66
CA ASP A 159 3.65 19.44 -16.34
C ASP A 159 3.01 20.31 -15.24
N PRO A 160 2.30 19.70 -14.26
CA PRO A 160 1.67 20.41 -13.15
C PRO A 160 2.62 21.17 -12.22
N LEU A 161 3.94 20.91 -12.26
CA LEU A 161 4.92 21.64 -11.44
C LEU A 161 5.19 23.04 -11.96
N THR A 162 5.02 23.25 -13.26
CA THR A 162 5.41 24.48 -13.95
C THR A 162 4.26 25.15 -14.67
N HIS A 163 3.17 24.42 -14.98
CA HIS A 163 2.02 24.94 -15.72
C HIS A 163 0.80 25.11 -14.82
N PRO A 164 0.38 26.35 -14.52
CA PRO A 164 -0.68 26.62 -13.54
C PRO A 164 -2.03 25.96 -13.83
N ASP A 165 -2.46 25.94 -15.08
CA ASP A 165 -3.76 25.34 -15.45
C ASP A 165 -3.71 23.81 -15.41
N ALA A 166 -2.56 23.19 -15.71
CA ALA A 166 -2.37 21.74 -15.53
C ALA A 166 -2.39 21.35 -14.05
N ALA A 167 -1.83 22.17 -13.17
CA ALA A 167 -1.91 21.98 -11.73
C ALA A 167 -3.36 22.02 -11.22
N LEU A 168 -4.17 22.96 -11.72
CA LEU A 168 -5.58 23.05 -11.37
C LEU A 168 -6.40 21.87 -11.90
N ALA A 169 -6.15 21.45 -13.14
CA ALA A 169 -6.79 20.27 -13.71
C ALA A 169 -6.47 19.02 -12.88
N LEU A 170 -5.20 18.85 -12.48
CA LEU A 170 -4.79 17.76 -11.61
C LEU A 170 -5.47 17.82 -10.23
N VAL A 171 -5.52 18.99 -9.61
CA VAL A 171 -6.24 19.18 -8.34
C VAL A 171 -7.72 18.81 -8.49
N ALA A 172 -8.38 19.25 -9.57
CA ALA A 172 -9.77 18.90 -9.84
C ALA A 172 -9.97 17.40 -10.05
N ALA A 173 -9.07 16.72 -10.77
CA ALA A 173 -9.12 15.28 -10.98
C ALA A 173 -8.94 14.49 -9.67
N LEU A 174 -7.98 14.91 -8.83
CA LEU A 174 -7.61 14.26 -7.57
C LEU A 174 -8.59 14.51 -6.41
N ARG A 175 -9.44 15.54 -6.50
CA ARG A 175 -10.38 15.88 -5.44
C ARG A 175 -11.45 14.81 -5.27
N SER A 176 -11.42 14.14 -4.12
CA SER A 176 -12.51 13.35 -3.58
C SER A 176 -12.44 13.37 -2.05
N THR A 177 -13.42 12.75 -1.38
CA THR A 177 -13.29 12.47 0.06
C THR A 177 -12.07 11.59 0.33
N GLN A 178 -11.13 12.08 1.14
CA GLN A 178 -9.89 11.40 1.51
C GLN A 178 -9.87 11.05 2.98
N ARG A 179 -9.31 9.89 3.29
CA ARG A 179 -9.23 9.34 4.64
C ARG A 179 -7.89 8.53 4.80
N ARG A 180 -7.08 8.81 5.83
CA ARG A 180 -5.77 8.19 6.20
C ARG A 180 -5.76 6.69 6.65
N ALA A 181 -5.27 5.80 5.80
CA ALA A 181 -4.82 4.46 6.20
C ALA A 181 -3.33 4.26 5.87
N GLU A 182 -2.72 3.18 6.36
CA GLU A 182 -1.35 2.78 6.02
C GLU A 182 -1.35 1.51 5.17
N THR A 183 -0.34 1.29 4.33
CA THR A 183 -0.30 0.19 3.35
C THR A 183 1.14 -0.04 2.93
N THR A 184 1.48 -1.25 2.46
CA THR A 184 2.75 -1.55 1.78
C THR A 184 2.50 -2.09 0.38
N ASN A 185 3.46 -1.92 -0.52
CA ASN A 185 3.36 -2.36 -1.90
C ASN A 185 4.69 -2.96 -2.40
N LEU A 186 4.60 -3.92 -3.32
CA LEU A 186 5.71 -4.54 -4.02
C LEU A 186 5.38 -4.68 -5.51
N VAL A 187 6.41 -4.52 -6.34
CA VAL A 187 6.35 -4.74 -7.80
C VAL A 187 7.51 -5.63 -8.20
N ALA A 188 7.25 -6.62 -9.06
CA ALA A 188 8.27 -7.50 -9.63
C ALA A 188 7.97 -7.80 -11.10
N VAL A 189 9.02 -7.97 -11.90
CA VAL A 189 8.97 -8.46 -13.27
C VAL A 189 10.10 -9.46 -13.48
N ASP A 190 9.88 -10.51 -14.27
CA ASP A 190 10.93 -11.47 -14.65
C ASP A 190 11.43 -11.24 -16.09
N GLU A 191 12.46 -11.99 -16.49
CA GLU A 191 13.06 -11.92 -17.84
C GLU A 191 12.09 -12.34 -18.96
N GLN A 192 10.98 -12.99 -18.62
CA GLN A 192 9.96 -13.46 -19.57
C GLN A 192 8.81 -12.45 -19.70
N GLY A 193 8.90 -11.31 -19.01
CA GLY A 193 7.86 -10.28 -19.01
C GLY A 193 6.69 -10.57 -18.07
N ASN A 194 6.77 -11.59 -17.20
CA ASN A 194 5.73 -11.83 -16.21
C ASN A 194 5.79 -10.75 -15.12
N GLY A 195 4.74 -9.95 -15.01
CA GLY A 195 4.61 -8.88 -14.03
C GLY A 195 3.71 -9.23 -12.84
N CYS A 196 4.09 -8.80 -11.64
CA CYS A 196 3.26 -8.91 -10.45
C CYS A 196 3.30 -7.62 -9.62
N VAL A 197 2.11 -7.14 -9.22
CA VAL A 197 1.96 -6.03 -8.28
C VAL A 197 1.15 -6.51 -7.09
N ILE A 198 1.72 -6.38 -5.89
CA ILE A 198 1.06 -6.77 -4.65
C ILE A 198 0.98 -5.54 -3.74
N THR A 199 -0.25 -5.17 -3.39
CA THR A 199 -0.51 -4.18 -2.34
C THR A 199 -1.18 -4.88 -1.17
N THR A 200 -0.66 -4.72 0.05
CA THR A 200 -1.20 -5.36 1.26
C THR A 200 -1.18 -4.40 2.45
N SER A 201 -2.09 -4.60 3.41
CA SER A 201 -2.24 -3.72 4.56
C SER A 201 -2.84 -4.46 5.76
N LEU A 202 -2.39 -4.07 6.96
CA LEU A 202 -3.06 -4.38 8.23
C LEU A 202 -4.02 -3.26 8.66
N GLY A 203 -4.19 -2.24 7.84
CA GLY A 203 -4.70 -0.96 8.27
C GLY A 203 -3.68 -0.24 9.17
N LEU A 204 -4.14 0.34 10.26
CA LEU A 204 -3.32 0.80 11.38
C LEU A 204 -2.85 -0.33 12.30
N GLY A 205 -3.43 -1.53 12.19
CA GLY A 205 -3.22 -2.65 13.11
C GLY A 205 -4.19 -2.58 14.30
N SER A 206 -4.70 -3.74 14.75
CA SER A 206 -5.74 -3.81 15.79
C SER A 206 -5.21 -3.73 17.22
N GLY A 207 -3.89 -3.85 17.38
CA GLY A 207 -3.25 -4.08 18.69
C GLY A 207 -3.41 -5.51 19.22
N VAL A 208 -4.12 -6.40 18.51
CA VAL A 208 -4.36 -7.79 18.91
C VAL A 208 -3.39 -8.71 18.18
N TRP A 209 -2.78 -9.64 18.91
CA TRP A 209 -1.80 -10.58 18.41
C TRP A 209 -2.30 -12.01 18.57
N VAL A 210 -1.99 -12.88 17.61
CA VAL A 210 -2.38 -14.30 17.67
C VAL A 210 -1.49 -15.02 18.69
N PRO A 211 -2.05 -15.54 19.81
CA PRO A 211 -1.26 -16.18 20.87
C PRO A 211 -0.45 -17.35 20.35
N GLY A 212 0.85 -17.39 20.70
CA GLY A 212 1.76 -18.46 20.30
C GLY A 212 2.25 -18.41 18.84
N TYR A 213 1.86 -17.39 18.08
CA TYR A 213 2.24 -17.23 16.67
C TYR A 213 2.77 -15.84 16.30
N GLY A 214 2.72 -14.85 17.19
CA GLY A 214 3.36 -13.54 16.95
C GLY A 214 2.84 -12.76 15.75
N VAL A 215 1.63 -13.06 15.26
CA VAL A 215 1.03 -12.37 14.11
C VAL A 215 0.10 -11.26 14.60
N HIS A 216 0.37 -10.02 14.18
CA HIS A 216 -0.49 -8.88 14.46
C HIS A 216 -1.71 -8.86 13.54
N LEU A 217 -2.91 -8.76 14.13
CA LEU A 217 -4.15 -8.73 13.38
C LEU A 217 -4.44 -7.33 12.81
N ASN A 218 -5.12 -7.33 11.67
CA ASN A 218 -5.48 -6.08 10.99
C ASN A 218 -6.64 -5.37 11.69
N SER A 219 -6.72 -4.05 11.51
CA SER A 219 -7.81 -3.20 11.99
C SER A 219 -8.81 -2.81 10.90
N MET A 220 -8.75 -3.44 9.72
CA MET A 220 -9.46 -2.97 8.53
C MET A 220 -10.93 -2.69 8.82
N LEU A 221 -11.64 -3.62 9.48
CA LEU A 221 -13.06 -3.45 9.81
C LEU A 221 -13.32 -2.31 10.81
N GLY A 222 -12.39 -1.96 11.69
CA GLY A 222 -12.54 -0.86 12.65
C GLY A 222 -12.27 0.53 12.06
N GLU A 223 -11.68 0.62 10.88
CA GLU A 223 -11.28 1.91 10.32
C GLU A 223 -12.47 2.65 9.73
N GLY A 224 -12.90 3.71 10.43
CA GLY A 224 -13.98 4.62 10.01
C GLY A 224 -13.80 5.17 8.60
N GLU A 225 -12.58 5.09 8.09
CA GLU A 225 -12.21 5.55 6.78
C GLU A 225 -12.59 4.61 5.64
N LEU A 226 -12.50 3.31 5.92
CA LEU A 226 -12.93 2.26 5.00
C LEU A 226 -14.43 1.96 5.17
N ILE A 227 -15.06 2.45 6.24
CA ILE A 227 -16.52 2.42 6.43
C ILE A 227 -17.18 3.44 5.47
N ARG A 228 -17.77 2.93 4.38
CA ARG A 228 -18.58 3.74 3.44
C ARG A 228 -20.10 3.57 3.67
N GLU A 229 -20.55 2.37 4.06
CA GLU A 229 -21.97 2.03 4.22
C GLU A 229 -22.19 1.06 5.40
N HIS A 230 -23.45 0.71 5.67
CA HIS A 230 -23.80 -0.36 6.60
C HIS A 230 -23.21 -1.68 6.11
N ARG A 231 -22.42 -2.33 6.98
CA ARG A 231 -21.81 -3.61 6.63
C ARG A 231 -22.72 -4.76 7.02
N HIS A 232 -22.71 -5.78 6.18
CA HIS A 232 -23.40 -7.04 6.43
C HIS A 232 -22.36 -8.14 6.71
N PRO A 233 -22.63 -9.07 7.65
CA PRO A 233 -21.79 -10.25 7.85
C PRO A 233 -21.52 -10.99 6.53
N GLY A 234 -20.30 -11.50 6.36
CA GLY A 234 -19.89 -12.22 5.15
C GLY A 234 -19.52 -11.35 3.94
N VAL A 235 -19.84 -10.04 3.95
CA VAL A 235 -19.46 -9.12 2.86
C VAL A 235 -18.03 -8.62 3.06
N ARG A 236 -17.21 -8.73 2.02
CA ARG A 236 -15.86 -8.14 2.02
C ARG A 236 -15.95 -6.62 1.92
N MET A 237 -15.16 -5.96 2.73
CA MET A 237 -14.98 -4.52 2.63
C MET A 237 -14.17 -4.17 1.37
N GLY A 238 -14.52 -3.05 0.72
CA GLY A 238 -13.67 -2.45 -0.29
C GLY A 238 -12.34 -1.96 0.27
N SER A 239 -11.38 -1.68 -0.61
CA SER A 239 -10.05 -1.19 -0.22
C SER A 239 -9.64 0.01 -1.05
N MET A 240 -8.79 0.88 -0.49
CA MET A 240 -8.08 1.92 -1.25
C MET A 240 -6.88 1.35 -2.03
N MET A 241 -6.49 0.10 -1.78
CA MET A 241 -5.40 -0.58 -2.50
C MET A 241 -5.76 -0.69 -3.99
N SER A 242 -4.88 -0.17 -4.84
CA SER A 242 -5.06 -0.15 -6.29
C SER A 242 -3.74 -0.49 -6.98
N PRO A 243 -3.31 -1.76 -6.94
CA PRO A 243 -2.23 -2.24 -7.80
C PRO A 243 -2.65 -2.04 -9.26
N LEU A 244 -1.72 -1.58 -10.10
CA LEU A 244 -2.00 -1.28 -11.50
C LEU A 244 -0.91 -1.77 -12.44
N LEU A 245 -1.30 -1.98 -13.69
CA LEU A 245 -0.39 -2.23 -14.81
C LEU A 245 -0.80 -1.38 -16.01
N GLY A 246 0.15 -1.05 -16.88
CA GLY A 246 -0.07 -0.34 -18.13
C GLY A 246 0.39 -1.19 -19.31
N LEU A 247 -0.43 -1.21 -20.35
CA LEU A 247 -0.14 -1.83 -21.65
C LEU A 247 -0.06 -0.75 -22.74
N ASP A 248 0.75 -0.97 -23.76
CA ASP A 248 0.72 -0.18 -25.00
C ASP A 248 -0.40 -0.63 -25.95
N ASP A 249 -0.39 -0.11 -27.18
CA ASP A 249 -1.35 -0.43 -28.24
C ASP A 249 -1.11 -1.80 -28.89
N HIS A 250 -0.05 -2.50 -28.49
CA HIS A 250 0.29 -3.86 -28.90
C HIS A 250 0.05 -4.89 -27.78
N ASP A 251 -0.61 -4.49 -26.69
CA ASP A 251 -0.84 -5.29 -25.48
C ASP A 251 0.45 -5.68 -24.74
N GLU A 252 1.57 -4.98 -24.98
CA GLU A 252 2.84 -5.24 -24.31
C GLU A 252 2.91 -4.53 -22.96
N LEU A 253 3.48 -5.20 -21.96
CA LEU A 253 3.60 -4.67 -20.61
C LEU A 253 4.63 -3.54 -20.55
N ILE A 254 4.18 -2.32 -20.31
CA ILE A 254 5.05 -1.14 -20.24
C ILE A 254 5.24 -0.58 -18.83
N LEU A 255 4.34 -0.93 -17.91
CA LEU A 255 4.31 -0.38 -16.56
C LEU A 255 3.66 -1.35 -15.58
N LEU A 256 4.27 -1.50 -14.42
CA LEU A 256 3.69 -2.05 -13.22
C LEU A 256 3.88 -1.02 -12.12
N ALA A 257 2.82 -0.69 -11.38
CA ALA A 257 2.96 0.23 -10.25
C ALA A 257 1.97 -0.09 -9.14
N GLY A 258 2.35 0.25 -7.92
CA GLY A 258 1.46 0.26 -6.78
C GLY A 258 1.97 1.22 -5.73
N ALA A 259 1.16 1.49 -4.71
CA ALA A 259 1.51 2.48 -3.70
C ALA A 259 1.08 2.13 -2.28
N ALA A 260 1.81 2.74 -1.36
CA ALA A 260 1.60 2.76 0.07
C ALA A 260 1.05 4.12 0.54
N GLY A 261 0.22 4.12 1.59
CA GLY A 261 -0.23 5.33 2.28
C GLY A 261 -1.73 5.65 2.24
N GLY A 262 -2.60 4.63 2.20
CA GLY A 262 -4.07 4.80 2.33
C GLY A 262 -4.64 5.77 1.29
N SER A 263 -5.32 6.85 1.69
CA SER A 263 -5.85 7.87 0.75
C SER A 263 -4.80 8.58 -0.11
N ARG A 264 -3.52 8.34 0.13
CA ARG A 264 -2.43 8.86 -0.69
C ARG A 264 -2.08 7.92 -1.83
N ILE A 265 -2.55 6.67 -1.81
CA ILE A 265 -2.35 5.68 -2.88
C ILE A 265 -2.80 6.25 -4.21
N ARG A 266 -4.08 6.66 -4.33
CA ARG A 266 -4.58 7.23 -5.58
C ARG A 266 -3.78 8.43 -6.05
N GLN A 267 -3.57 9.40 -5.16
CA GLN A 267 -2.96 10.67 -5.57
C GLN A 267 -1.50 10.49 -5.99
N SER A 268 -0.76 9.66 -5.28
CA SER A 268 0.63 9.34 -5.62
C SER A 268 0.71 8.53 -6.92
N LEU A 269 -0.13 7.50 -7.08
CA LEU A 269 -0.18 6.71 -8.30
C LEU A 269 -0.54 7.54 -9.52
N VAL A 270 -1.62 8.32 -9.47
CA VAL A 270 -2.06 9.12 -10.63
C VAL A 270 -0.96 10.09 -11.07
N GLN A 271 -0.31 10.78 -10.14
CA GLN A 271 0.77 11.72 -10.46
C GLN A 271 2.01 11.03 -11.01
N THR A 272 2.43 9.91 -10.42
CA THR A 272 3.62 9.17 -10.88
C THR A 272 3.36 8.51 -12.23
N VAL A 273 2.23 7.83 -12.41
CA VAL A 273 1.88 7.15 -13.65
C VAL A 273 1.69 8.15 -14.79
N LEU A 274 1.08 9.31 -14.53
CA LEU A 274 0.99 10.39 -15.51
C LEU A 274 2.36 10.75 -16.06
N ARG A 275 3.36 10.95 -15.19
CA ARG A 275 4.73 11.30 -15.62
C ARG A 275 5.41 10.18 -16.41
N ILE A 276 5.29 8.93 -15.94
CA ILE A 276 5.89 7.77 -16.62
C ILE A 276 5.32 7.63 -18.03
N LEU A 277 4.00 7.66 -18.17
CA LEU A 277 3.33 7.52 -19.47
C LEU A 277 3.56 8.73 -20.40
N THR A 278 4.02 9.86 -19.87
CA THR A 278 4.47 11.01 -20.67
C THR A 278 5.98 11.06 -20.91
N GLY A 279 6.72 10.00 -20.53
CA GLY A 279 8.12 9.79 -20.91
C GLY A 279 9.16 9.94 -19.81
N SER A 280 8.78 10.16 -18.55
CA SER A 280 9.75 10.11 -17.43
C SER A 280 10.15 8.67 -17.13
N THR A 281 11.40 8.46 -16.68
CA THR A 281 11.76 7.18 -16.06
C THR A 281 10.96 6.97 -14.77
N PRO A 282 10.74 5.72 -14.33
CA PRO A 282 10.02 5.45 -13.07
C PRO A 282 10.61 6.15 -11.85
N GLN A 283 11.93 6.20 -11.72
CA GLN A 283 12.56 6.87 -10.58
C GLN A 283 12.38 8.40 -10.63
N GLU A 284 12.55 9.04 -11.79
CA GLU A 284 12.30 10.49 -11.96
C GLU A 284 10.84 10.85 -11.62
N ALA A 285 9.89 10.03 -12.07
CA ALA A 285 8.47 10.23 -11.79
C ALA A 285 8.11 10.06 -10.30
N ILE A 286 8.80 9.17 -9.59
CA ILE A 286 8.64 8.95 -8.13
C ILE A 286 9.28 10.10 -7.32
N ASP A 287 10.43 10.58 -7.76
CA ASP A 287 11.17 11.66 -7.11
C ASP A 287 10.53 13.03 -7.30
N ALA A 288 9.75 13.21 -8.37
CA ALA A 288 9.03 14.44 -8.66
C ALA A 288 8.18 14.91 -7.46
N PRO A 289 8.13 16.23 -7.18
CA PRO A 289 7.27 16.77 -6.15
C PRO A 289 5.80 16.43 -6.39
N ARG A 290 5.09 16.06 -5.32
CA ARG A 290 3.67 15.74 -5.36
C ARG A 290 2.83 16.80 -4.68
N LEU A 291 1.58 16.88 -5.13
CA LEU A 291 0.51 17.56 -4.43
C LEU A 291 -0.48 16.57 -3.82
N ALA A 292 -1.14 17.03 -2.77
CA ALA A 292 -2.26 16.38 -2.12
C ALA A 292 -3.46 17.32 -2.16
N ALA A 293 -4.51 16.94 -2.88
CA ALA A 293 -5.71 17.74 -3.08
C ALA A 293 -6.82 17.33 -2.11
N LEU A 294 -7.01 18.09 -1.03
CA LEU A 294 -8.12 17.94 -0.08
C LEU A 294 -9.29 18.87 -0.50
N PRO A 295 -10.48 18.78 0.15
CA PRO A 295 -11.66 19.55 -0.26
C PRO A 295 -11.41 21.06 -0.41
N SER A 296 -10.75 21.70 0.55
CA SER A 296 -10.41 23.14 0.52
C SER A 296 -8.89 23.41 0.51
N LEU A 297 -8.08 22.44 0.91
CA LEU A 297 -6.64 22.57 1.08
C LEU A 297 -5.89 21.80 -0.01
N VAL A 298 -4.89 22.43 -0.62
CA VAL A 298 -3.89 21.78 -1.46
C VAL A 298 -2.56 21.82 -0.72
N ARG A 299 -2.05 20.64 -0.36
CA ARG A 299 -0.71 20.52 0.22
C ARG A 299 0.27 20.20 -0.90
N LEU A 300 1.40 20.90 -0.93
CA LEU A 300 2.44 20.74 -1.94
C LEU A 300 3.73 20.29 -1.26
N GLU A 301 4.49 19.42 -1.91
CA GLU A 301 5.92 19.28 -1.62
C GLU A 301 6.71 20.50 -2.18
N PRO A 302 7.93 20.76 -1.69
CA PRO A 302 8.81 21.74 -2.33
C PRO A 302 9.07 21.42 -3.80
N GLY A 303 9.04 22.43 -4.67
CA GLY A 303 9.43 22.32 -6.09
C GLY A 303 8.38 22.77 -7.12
N PHE A 304 7.17 23.14 -6.69
CA PHE A 304 6.19 23.79 -7.56
C PHE A 304 6.60 25.26 -7.81
N SER A 305 6.33 25.77 -9.03
CA SER A 305 6.61 27.17 -9.36
C SER A 305 5.72 28.16 -8.60
N ASP A 306 6.21 29.38 -8.39
CA ASP A 306 5.43 30.45 -7.74
C ASP A 306 4.14 30.77 -8.51
N GLU A 307 4.16 30.65 -9.84
CA GLU A 307 2.98 30.84 -10.69
C GLU A 307 1.91 29.77 -10.41
N VAL A 308 2.32 28.50 -10.23
CA VAL A 308 1.39 27.42 -9.87
C VAL A 308 0.80 27.69 -8.48
N ILE A 309 1.63 28.04 -7.49
CA ILE A 309 1.18 28.33 -6.13
C ILE A 309 0.16 29.49 -6.13
N ALA A 310 0.50 30.60 -6.80
CA ALA A 310 -0.37 31.77 -6.90
C ALA A 310 -1.70 31.44 -7.59
N ARG A 311 -1.65 30.67 -8.69
CA ARG A 311 -2.86 30.26 -9.41
C ARG A 311 -3.77 29.37 -8.58
N LEU A 312 -3.19 28.43 -7.81
CA LEU A 312 -3.95 27.58 -6.90
C LEU A 312 -4.65 28.43 -5.82
N GLN A 313 -3.96 29.43 -5.25
CA GLN A 313 -4.56 30.35 -4.28
C GLN A 313 -5.68 31.21 -4.89
N GLN A 314 -5.47 31.75 -6.10
CA GLN A 314 -6.47 32.52 -6.84
C GLN A 314 -7.74 31.71 -7.17
N ALA A 315 -7.61 30.39 -7.33
CA ALA A 315 -8.74 29.49 -7.50
C ALA A 315 -9.51 29.19 -6.19
N GLY A 316 -9.19 29.88 -5.09
CA GLY A 316 -9.88 29.77 -3.80
C GLY A 316 -9.37 28.64 -2.91
N ASN A 317 -8.21 28.05 -3.21
CA ASN A 317 -7.63 26.99 -2.41
C ASN A 317 -6.79 27.56 -1.27
N GLU A 318 -6.91 26.98 -0.08
CA GLU A 318 -5.84 27.08 0.90
C GLU A 318 -4.63 26.31 0.36
N VAL A 319 -3.44 26.88 0.38
CA VAL A 319 -2.22 26.23 -0.12
C VAL A 319 -1.17 26.18 0.98
N LEU A 320 -0.68 24.97 1.27
CA LEU A 320 0.38 24.73 2.24
C LEU A 320 1.53 24.00 1.54
N VAL A 321 2.71 24.63 1.52
CA VAL A 321 3.94 23.99 1.05
C VAL A 321 4.64 23.34 2.25
N ALA A 322 4.88 22.04 2.16
CA ALA A 322 5.61 21.30 3.18
C ALA A 322 7.08 21.78 3.24
N GLY A 323 7.70 21.73 4.42
CA GLY A 323 9.09 22.15 4.58
C GLY A 323 10.12 21.19 3.95
N SER A 324 9.72 19.96 3.63
CA SER A 324 10.56 18.94 3.01
C SER A 324 9.69 17.86 2.33
N ARG A 325 10.33 16.91 1.64
CA ARG A 325 9.64 15.70 1.15
C ARG A 325 9.17 14.85 2.33
N ASP A 326 7.94 14.35 2.27
CA ASP A 326 7.28 13.73 3.43
C ASP A 326 6.52 12.44 3.06
N ALA A 327 6.56 11.44 3.94
CA ALA A 327 5.82 10.17 3.79
C ALA A 327 4.29 10.34 3.65
N TYR A 328 3.79 11.51 4.07
CA TYR A 328 2.42 11.97 3.86
C TYR A 328 2.00 11.97 2.39
N PHE A 329 2.91 12.12 1.43
CA PHE A 329 2.56 12.14 0.00
C PHE A 329 2.48 10.75 -0.66
N GLY A 330 2.53 9.67 0.14
CA GLY A 330 2.46 8.29 -0.32
C GLY A 330 3.82 7.70 -0.70
N GLY A 331 3.88 6.38 -0.92
CA GLY A 331 5.07 5.66 -1.34
C GLY A 331 4.81 4.82 -2.58
N VAL A 332 5.29 5.21 -3.75
CA VAL A 332 5.11 4.46 -5.01
C VAL A 332 6.28 3.51 -5.27
N SER A 333 5.98 2.30 -5.72
CA SER A 333 6.94 1.41 -6.37
C SER A 333 6.49 1.20 -7.80
N ALA A 334 7.40 1.30 -8.75
CA ALA A 334 7.08 1.13 -10.16
C ALA A 334 8.21 0.45 -10.92
N ILE A 335 7.86 -0.37 -11.90
CA ILE A 335 8.77 -0.90 -12.91
C ILE A 335 8.15 -0.59 -14.28
N GLY A 336 8.94 -0.05 -15.20
CA GLY A 336 8.52 0.16 -16.57
C GLY A 336 9.67 -0.09 -17.54
N THR A 337 9.42 0.14 -18.83
CA THR A 337 10.41 -0.11 -19.90
C THR A 337 11.72 0.68 -19.73
N LEU A 338 11.68 1.79 -19.01
CA LEU A 338 12.84 2.64 -18.73
C LEU A 338 13.52 2.35 -17.37
N GLY A 339 13.17 1.26 -16.70
CA GLY A 339 13.80 0.80 -15.45
C GLY A 339 12.82 0.66 -14.28
N GLY A 340 13.37 0.55 -13.07
CA GLY A 340 12.59 0.49 -11.84
C GLY A 340 12.77 1.74 -10.97
N GLY A 341 11.80 2.00 -10.10
CA GLY A 341 11.86 3.07 -9.12
C GLY A 341 11.17 2.69 -7.82
N ALA A 342 11.69 3.22 -6.71
CA ALA A 342 11.12 3.01 -5.38
C ALA A 342 11.17 4.29 -4.56
N ASP A 343 10.11 4.54 -3.78
CA ASP A 343 9.92 5.82 -3.11
C ASP A 343 10.82 6.03 -1.89
N PRO A 344 11.74 7.02 -1.91
CA PRO A 344 12.58 7.30 -0.75
C PRO A 344 11.77 7.84 0.44
N ARG A 345 10.57 8.39 0.21
CA ARG A 345 9.70 8.91 1.29
C ARG A 345 9.28 7.82 2.28
N ARG A 346 9.29 6.56 1.84
CA ARG A 346 8.95 5.38 2.65
C ARG A 346 10.05 4.33 2.67
N SER A 347 11.30 4.74 2.41
CA SER A 347 12.48 3.85 2.40
C SER A 347 12.37 2.68 1.41
N GLY A 348 11.69 2.90 0.28
CA GLY A 348 11.62 1.93 -0.81
C GLY A 348 12.99 1.66 -1.42
N VAL A 349 13.18 0.45 -1.93
CA VAL A 349 14.40 0.01 -2.63
C VAL A 349 13.99 -0.66 -3.94
N VAL A 350 14.76 -0.42 -4.99
CA VAL A 350 14.70 -1.16 -6.24
C VAL A 350 15.95 -2.03 -6.35
N ILE A 351 15.76 -3.29 -6.73
CA ILE A 351 16.85 -4.25 -6.96
C ILE A 351 16.66 -4.77 -8.37
N MET A 352 17.69 -4.62 -9.21
CA MET A 352 17.78 -5.26 -10.52
C MET A 352 18.69 -6.46 -10.33
N LEU A 353 18.14 -7.66 -10.54
CA LEU A 353 18.83 -8.94 -10.31
C LEU A 353 19.59 -9.43 -11.54
#